data_AF-A0A2S7DHS7-F1
#
_entry.id   AF-A0A2S7DHS7-F1
#
_cell.length_a   1.000
_cell.length_b   1.000
_cell.length_c   1.000
_cell.angle_alpha   90.00
_cell.angle_beta   90.00
_cell.angle_gamma   90.00
#
_symmetry.space_group_name_H-M   'P 1'
#
loop_
_entity.id
_entity.type
_entity.pdbx_description
1 polymer ?
#
loop_
_entity_poly.entity_id
_entity_poly.type
_entity_poly.pdbx_seq_one_letter_code
_entity_poly.pdbx_strand_id
1 'polypeptide(L)'
;MSSASRVVRWLVGGAVGLAASGAWAASFDCRQAGTPVEKRLCAVKSLGLLDEQLHETYQALLQTVPRHAVAGVREQQRAWLQQRNTCTQQARPDDCLTRSLTARRDALDKALIAQQQALDRIIARIPAAAAEAARQLQAYDAPLASAWLAYLHRFVPAAGVEAAQATARFERAHMALRRVDAFAASLLDDAAAGPNAQDPKKVLMLLRMWIEQDRSGTRGYVHCFVFAAVGEPAYEAFGPLYGSTRDAFAPVCEPPGGLFALASWAQLDKGFEPLIEALGKQAGTIRYSSYAEWSVIALRAAVSPLLYLQPALRERYGDDPDQAIAAWHGEQSDWPAADRKAARALLPQVRRDTAAWLVREKRLPARQAEQVAAVIVAAWVDARLNFAN
;
A
#
# COMPACT_ATOMS: atom_id res chain seq x y z
N MET A 1 63.71 -3.09 49.64
CA MET A 1 63.64 -2.39 50.95
C MET A 1 62.88 -1.09 50.77
N SER A 2 62.09 -0.74 51.79
CA SER A 2 61.27 0.46 51.95
C SER A 2 59.88 0.46 51.30
N SER A 3 58.90 0.34 52.20
CA SER A 3 57.45 0.44 52.00
C SER A 3 56.95 1.65 52.79
N ALA A 4 55.81 2.17 52.34
CA ALA A 4 54.79 2.92 53.07
C ALA A 4 54.98 4.43 53.31
N SER A 5 54.04 5.20 52.75
CA SER A 5 53.25 6.17 53.53
C SER A 5 51.89 6.46 52.88
N ARG A 6 50.97 6.92 53.73
CA ARG A 6 49.52 6.69 53.78
C ARG A 6 48.67 7.73 53.02
N VAL A 7 47.55 7.22 52.46
CA VAL A 7 46.13 7.67 52.53
C VAL A 7 45.82 9.18 52.50
N VAL A 8 45.00 9.59 51.51
CA VAL A 8 43.91 10.58 51.70
C VAL A 8 42.66 10.08 50.95
N ARG A 9 41.52 10.20 51.64
CA ARG A 9 40.17 9.73 51.29
C ARG A 9 39.38 10.92 50.73
N TRP A 10 38.74 10.78 49.56
CA TRP A 10 37.74 11.73 49.08
C TRP A 10 36.48 11.00 48.63
N LEU A 11 35.38 11.31 49.31
CA LEU A 11 34.01 11.04 48.91
C LEU A 11 33.58 12.18 47.98
N VAL A 12 33.23 11.89 46.73
CA VAL A 12 32.43 12.80 45.90
C VAL A 12 31.34 11.97 45.24
N GLY A 13 30.11 12.26 45.64
CA GLY A 13 28.91 11.74 45.01
C GLY A 13 28.75 12.33 43.61
N GLY A 14 28.57 11.45 42.63
CA GLY A 14 28.09 11.80 41.30
C GLY A 14 26.65 11.33 41.17
N ALA A 15 25.69 12.24 41.37
CA ALA A 15 24.32 12.01 40.95
C ALA A 15 24.31 11.88 39.42
N VAL A 16 24.10 10.67 38.92
CA VAL A 16 23.85 10.40 37.51
C VAL A 16 22.51 11.03 37.17
N GLY A 17 22.56 12.21 36.53
CA GLY A 17 21.39 12.86 35.95
C GLY A 17 20.84 11.99 34.82
N LEU A 18 19.79 11.22 35.13
CA LEU A 18 18.91 10.63 34.14
C LEU A 18 18.21 11.78 33.40
N ALA A 19 18.81 12.24 32.29
CA ALA A 19 18.10 13.01 31.30
C ALA A 19 17.04 12.08 30.68
N ALA A 20 15.84 12.09 31.25
CA ALA A 20 14.68 11.48 30.63
C ALA A 20 14.45 12.18 29.30
N SER A 21 14.63 11.44 28.21
CA SER A 21 14.19 11.80 26.87
C SER A 21 12.76 12.31 26.98
N GLY A 22 12.53 13.59 26.66
CA GLY A 22 11.19 14.17 26.66
C GLY A 22 10.32 13.37 25.70
N ALA A 23 9.47 12.50 26.26
CA ALA A 23 8.38 11.91 25.51
C ALA A 23 7.46 13.07 25.16
N TRP A 24 7.44 13.42 23.87
CA TRP A 24 6.42 14.29 23.31
C TRP A 24 5.09 13.62 23.62
N ALA A 25 4.26 14.26 24.44
CA ALA A 25 3.06 13.67 24.99
C ALA A 25 1.92 14.66 24.77
N ALA A 26 1.30 14.58 23.59
CA ALA A 26 0.18 15.37 23.04
C ALA A 26 0.51 15.86 21.62
N SER A 27 -0.52 16.24 20.87
CA SER A 27 -0.42 16.71 19.47
C SER A 27 0.26 18.08 19.28
N PHE A 28 0.92 18.60 20.32
CA PHE A 28 1.57 19.93 20.34
C PHE A 28 2.81 19.92 21.25
N ASP A 29 3.65 20.96 21.15
CA ASP A 29 4.83 21.13 22.01
C ASP A 29 4.41 21.43 23.45
N CYS A 30 4.61 20.49 24.36
CA CYS A 30 4.25 20.62 25.77
C CYS A 30 4.91 21.80 26.50
N ARG A 31 6.02 22.34 25.98
CA ARG A 31 6.63 23.57 26.53
C ARG A 31 5.79 24.82 26.25
N GLN A 32 4.89 24.73 25.27
CA GLN A 32 3.98 25.80 24.87
C GLN A 32 2.58 25.64 25.49
N ALA A 33 2.39 24.67 26.39
CA ALA A 33 1.10 24.43 27.07
C ALA A 33 0.67 25.65 27.90
N GLY A 34 -0.35 26.37 27.43
CA GLY A 34 -0.90 27.56 28.06
C GLY A 34 -2.11 27.28 28.94
N THR A 35 -2.93 26.29 28.59
CA THR A 35 -4.19 26.01 29.30
C THR A 35 -4.07 24.90 30.35
N PRO A 36 -4.94 24.87 31.38
CA PRO A 36 -4.94 23.77 32.36
C PRO A 36 -5.18 22.40 31.72
N VAL A 37 -6.00 22.31 30.67
CA VAL A 37 -6.17 21.06 29.90
C VAL A 37 -4.87 20.67 29.20
N GLU A 38 -4.22 21.57 28.46
CA GLU A 38 -2.97 21.27 27.77
C GLU A 38 -1.88 20.77 28.73
N LYS A 39 -1.74 21.42 29.89
CA LYS A 39 -0.82 20.97 30.94
C LYS A 39 -1.16 19.56 31.43
N ARG A 40 -2.45 19.22 31.51
CA ARG A 40 -2.89 17.88 31.93
C ARG A 40 -2.65 16.82 30.86
N LEU A 41 -2.88 17.13 29.58
CA LEU A 41 -2.55 16.26 28.45
C LEU A 41 -1.05 15.92 28.44
N CYS A 42 -0.20 16.93 28.69
CA CYS A 42 1.24 16.75 28.78
C CYS A 42 1.70 15.98 30.02
N ALA A 43 1.01 16.12 31.15
CA ALA A 43 1.38 15.45 32.40
C ALA A 43 0.93 13.98 32.45
N VAL A 44 -0.14 13.61 31.75
CA VAL A 44 -0.74 12.27 31.79
C VAL A 44 -0.55 11.58 30.44
N LYS A 45 0.41 10.66 30.37
CA LYS A 45 0.80 9.96 29.13
C LYS A 45 -0.37 9.37 28.34
N SER A 46 -1.34 8.73 29.00
CA SER A 46 -2.49 8.14 28.32
C SER A 46 -3.40 9.19 27.67
N LEU A 47 -3.54 10.38 28.27
CA LEU A 47 -4.29 11.48 27.68
C LEU A 47 -3.55 12.11 26.50
N GLY A 48 -2.23 12.27 26.61
CA GLY A 48 -1.38 12.75 25.51
C GLY A 48 -1.49 11.84 24.27
N LEU A 49 -1.41 10.52 24.46
CA LEU A 49 -1.59 9.55 23.36
C LEU A 49 -2.99 9.61 22.73
N LEU A 50 -4.04 9.80 23.52
CA LEU A 50 -5.40 9.97 22.98
C LEU A 50 -5.55 11.27 22.18
N ASP A 51 -4.91 12.35 22.62
CA ASP A 51 -4.89 13.63 21.91
C ASP A 51 -4.13 13.54 20.57
N GLU A 52 -2.99 12.84 20.54
CA GLU A 52 -2.24 12.55 19.31
C GLU A 52 -3.09 11.78 18.30
N GLN A 53 -3.70 10.66 18.71
CA GLN A 53 -4.57 9.86 17.84
C GLN A 53 -5.75 10.66 17.29
N LEU A 54 -6.40 11.45 18.16
CA LEU A 54 -7.50 12.33 17.75
C LEU A 54 -7.03 13.36 16.72
N HIS A 55 -5.85 13.95 16.93
CA HIS A 55 -5.27 14.92 16.01
C HIS A 55 -4.98 14.28 14.64
N GLU A 56 -4.39 13.08 14.62
CA GLU A 56 -4.12 12.34 13.37
C GLU A 56 -5.42 12.09 12.58
N THR A 57 -6.48 11.57 13.22
CA THR A 57 -7.78 11.38 12.57
C THR A 57 -8.35 12.72 12.07
N TYR A 58 -8.25 13.79 12.86
CA TYR A 58 -8.71 15.12 12.46
C TYR A 58 -7.99 15.63 11.20
N GLN A 59 -6.66 15.49 11.12
CA GLN A 59 -5.89 15.88 9.94
C GLN A 59 -6.26 15.03 8.71
N ALA A 60 -6.39 13.72 8.88
CA ALA A 60 -6.82 12.82 7.81
C ALA A 60 -8.22 13.19 7.28
N LEU A 61 -9.16 13.53 8.17
CA LEU A 61 -10.49 13.98 7.79
C LEU A 61 -10.43 15.28 6.97
N LEU A 62 -9.66 16.27 7.42
CA LEU A 62 -9.48 17.54 6.67
C LEU A 62 -8.88 17.33 5.28
N GLN A 63 -8.06 16.30 5.10
CA GLN A 63 -7.49 15.95 3.80
C GLN A 63 -8.43 15.12 2.92
N THR A 64 -9.52 14.58 3.47
CA THR A 64 -10.43 13.67 2.75
C THR A 64 -11.78 14.31 2.42
N VAL A 65 -12.24 15.28 3.22
CA VAL A 65 -13.50 15.98 2.95
C VAL A 65 -13.46 16.83 1.67
N PRO A 66 -14.60 17.05 1.00
CA PRO A 66 -14.67 18.01 -0.08
C PRO A 66 -14.38 19.43 0.43
N ARG A 67 -13.83 20.30 -0.43
CA ARG A 67 -13.38 21.66 -0.06
C ARG A 67 -14.42 22.46 0.72
N HIS A 68 -15.69 22.38 0.34
CA HIS A 68 -16.77 23.14 0.97
C HIS A 68 -17.05 22.72 2.43
N ALA A 69 -16.73 21.47 2.81
CA ALA A 69 -17.00 20.94 4.14
C ALA A 69 -15.87 21.22 5.15
N VAL A 70 -14.68 21.61 4.69
CA VAL A 70 -13.49 21.88 5.52
C VAL A 70 -13.78 22.89 6.63
N ALA A 71 -14.48 23.99 6.30
CA ALA A 71 -14.80 25.04 7.27
C ALA A 71 -15.67 24.51 8.42
N GLY A 72 -16.69 23.70 8.10
CA GLY A 72 -17.59 23.11 9.08
C GLY A 72 -16.87 22.13 10.01
N VAL A 73 -15.96 21.30 9.48
CA VAL A 73 -15.15 20.38 10.31
C VAL A 73 -14.28 21.15 11.32
N ARG A 74 -13.66 22.25 10.88
CA ARG A 74 -12.85 23.12 11.75
C ARG A 74 -13.68 23.79 12.84
N GLU A 75 -14.89 24.23 12.49
CA GLU A 75 -15.82 24.85 13.44
C GLU A 75 -16.26 23.86 14.52
N GLN A 76 -16.68 22.65 14.13
CA GLN A 76 -17.05 21.58 15.06
C GLN A 76 -15.88 21.23 15.99
N GLN A 77 -14.64 21.19 15.48
CA GLN A 77 -13.47 20.95 16.29
C GLN A 77 -13.24 22.06 17.33
N ARG A 78 -13.36 23.35 16.94
CA ARG A 78 -13.23 24.47 17.87
C ARG A 78 -14.32 24.47 18.94
N ALA A 79 -15.56 24.18 18.56
CA ALA A 79 -16.66 24.07 19.51
C ALA A 79 -16.42 22.95 20.54
N TRP A 80 -15.96 21.79 20.07
CA TRP A 80 -15.58 20.69 20.96
C TRP A 80 -14.42 21.05 21.90
N LEU A 81 -13.39 21.78 21.42
CA LEU A 81 -12.29 22.23 22.27
C LEU A 81 -12.78 23.11 23.44
N GLN A 82 -13.76 23.99 23.20
CA GLN A 82 -14.38 24.79 24.27
C GLN A 82 -15.10 23.91 25.30
N GLN A 83 -15.86 22.91 24.84
CA GLN A 83 -16.55 21.96 25.73
C GLN A 83 -15.55 21.13 26.55
N ARG A 84 -14.51 20.58 25.90
CA ARG A 84 -13.43 19.82 26.54
C ARG A 84 -12.72 20.64 27.63
N ASN A 85 -12.52 21.94 27.40
CA ASN A 85 -11.85 22.81 28.36
C ASN A 85 -12.62 22.99 29.68
N THR A 86 -13.91 22.68 29.73
CA THR A 86 -14.68 22.67 30.99
C THR A 86 -14.34 21.49 31.91
N CYS A 87 -13.68 20.44 31.40
CA CYS A 87 -13.31 19.26 32.20
C CYS A 87 -12.41 19.59 33.40
N THR A 88 -11.63 20.67 33.36
CA THR A 88 -10.76 21.08 34.48
C THR A 88 -11.55 21.61 35.67
N GLN A 89 -12.84 21.91 35.49
CA GLN A 89 -13.74 22.33 36.57
C GLN A 89 -14.43 21.14 37.25
N GLN A 90 -14.26 19.92 36.74
CA GLN A 90 -14.88 18.71 37.26
C GLN A 90 -14.06 18.13 38.42
N ALA A 91 -14.72 17.42 39.33
CA ALA A 91 -14.04 16.74 40.45
C ALA A 91 -13.03 15.66 40.00
N ARG A 92 -13.25 15.08 38.81
CA ARG A 92 -12.34 14.11 38.17
C ARG A 92 -12.00 14.55 36.74
N PRO A 93 -11.05 15.48 36.56
CA PRO A 93 -10.70 16.02 35.25
C PRO A 93 -10.23 14.97 34.25
N ASP A 94 -9.46 13.97 34.69
CA ASP A 94 -8.90 12.94 33.81
C ASP A 94 -9.96 12.01 33.24
N ASP A 95 -10.93 11.61 34.07
CA ASP A 95 -12.08 10.82 33.63
C ASP A 95 -12.92 11.59 32.60
N CYS A 96 -13.10 12.90 32.83
CA CYS A 96 -13.80 13.78 31.90
C CYS A 96 -13.05 13.91 30.57
N LEU A 97 -11.74 14.17 30.62
CA LEU A 97 -10.88 14.31 29.44
C LEU A 97 -10.83 13.01 28.66
N THR A 98 -10.64 11.87 29.32
CA THR A 98 -10.64 10.55 28.68
C THR A 98 -11.93 10.31 27.91
N ARG A 99 -13.10 10.55 28.53
CA ARG A 99 -14.40 10.40 27.85
C ARG A 99 -14.55 11.37 26.68
N SER A 100 -14.16 12.63 26.85
CA SER A 100 -14.29 13.66 25.82
C SER A 100 -13.40 13.40 24.60
N LEU A 101 -12.13 13.04 24.83
CA LEU A 101 -11.16 12.70 23.78
C LEU A 101 -11.62 11.46 23.00
N THR A 102 -11.96 10.37 23.71
CA THR A 102 -12.42 9.14 23.06
C THR A 102 -13.69 9.37 22.24
N ALA A 103 -14.71 10.03 22.80
CA ALA A 103 -15.95 10.30 22.08
C ALA A 103 -15.72 11.17 20.83
N ARG A 104 -14.81 12.14 20.90
CA ARG A 104 -14.48 12.97 19.74
C ARG A 104 -13.69 12.20 18.68
N ARG A 105 -12.71 11.39 19.08
CA ARG A 105 -11.96 10.52 18.17
C ARG A 105 -12.93 9.59 17.42
N ASP A 106 -13.81 8.90 18.14
CA ASP A 106 -14.78 7.98 17.53
C ASP A 106 -15.73 8.70 16.55
N ALA A 107 -16.12 9.95 16.85
CA ALA A 107 -16.93 10.76 15.92
C ALA A 107 -16.14 11.17 14.66
N LEU A 108 -14.86 11.53 14.81
CA LEU A 108 -13.97 11.83 13.70
C LEU A 108 -13.68 10.60 12.85
N ASP A 109 -13.47 9.43 13.45
CA ASP A 109 -13.21 8.17 12.76
C ASP A 109 -14.43 7.78 11.89
N LYS A 110 -15.64 7.86 12.46
CA LYS A 110 -16.89 7.64 11.71
C LYS A 110 -17.03 8.60 10.54
N ALA A 111 -16.73 9.88 10.75
CA ALA A 111 -16.78 10.88 9.69
C ALA A 111 -15.73 10.59 8.60
N LEU A 112 -14.51 10.20 8.98
CA LEU A 112 -13.42 9.87 8.07
C LEU A 112 -13.80 8.67 7.20
N ILE A 113 -14.26 7.57 7.80
CA ILE A 113 -14.72 6.37 7.08
C ILE A 113 -15.83 6.74 6.10
N ALA A 114 -16.83 7.53 6.53
CA ALA A 114 -17.92 7.94 5.65
C ALA A 114 -17.43 8.75 4.44
N GLN A 115 -16.43 9.62 4.63
CA GLN A 115 -15.86 10.44 3.56
C GLN A 115 -14.95 9.62 2.62
N GLN A 116 -14.17 8.68 3.14
CA GLN A 116 -13.41 7.72 2.34
C GLN A 116 -14.35 6.89 1.46
N GLN A 117 -15.43 6.35 2.03
CA GLN A 117 -16.45 5.61 1.27
C GLN A 117 -17.13 6.49 0.21
N ALA A 118 -17.39 7.76 0.49
CA ALA A 118 -17.94 8.69 -0.49
C ALA A 118 -16.97 8.89 -1.67
N LEU A 119 -15.68 9.09 -1.40
CA LEU A 119 -14.63 9.21 -2.42
C LEU A 119 -14.50 7.91 -3.24
N ASP A 120 -14.53 6.75 -2.60
CA ASP A 120 -14.45 5.44 -3.25
C ASP A 120 -15.64 5.17 -4.17
N ARG A 121 -16.85 5.58 -3.80
CA ARG A 121 -18.04 5.50 -4.68
C ARG A 121 -17.88 6.36 -5.94
N ILE A 122 -17.20 7.51 -5.85
CA ILE A 122 -16.91 8.34 -7.02
C ILE A 122 -15.91 7.60 -7.93
N ILE A 123 -14.84 7.05 -7.35
CA ILE A 123 -13.80 6.31 -8.08
C ILE A 123 -14.38 5.07 -8.77
N ALA A 124 -15.20 4.28 -8.06
CA ALA A 124 -15.82 3.07 -8.60
C ALA A 124 -16.74 3.34 -9.80
N ARG A 125 -17.24 4.58 -9.97
CA ARG A 125 -18.08 4.98 -11.11
C ARG A 125 -17.27 5.39 -12.34
N ILE A 126 -15.95 5.53 -12.25
CA ILE A 126 -15.10 5.97 -13.38
C ILE A 126 -15.35 5.15 -14.66
N PRO A 127 -15.39 3.80 -14.63
CA PRO A 127 -15.61 3.01 -15.84
C PRO A 127 -16.95 3.29 -16.55
N ALA A 128 -17.98 3.63 -15.79
CA ALA A 128 -19.34 3.85 -16.32
C ALA A 128 -19.67 5.32 -16.58
N ALA A 129 -19.01 6.26 -15.89
CA ALA A 129 -19.37 7.68 -15.89
C ALA A 129 -18.16 8.57 -15.61
N ALA A 130 -17.10 8.43 -16.42
CA ALA A 130 -15.81 9.11 -16.21
C ALA A 130 -15.91 10.63 -16.07
N ALA A 131 -16.68 11.31 -16.93
CA ALA A 131 -16.86 12.77 -16.86
C ALA A 131 -17.56 13.22 -15.57
N GLU A 132 -18.58 12.48 -15.12
CA GLU A 132 -19.25 12.76 -13.85
C GLU A 132 -18.29 12.57 -12.67
N ALA A 133 -17.57 11.44 -12.65
CA ALA A 133 -16.60 11.15 -11.62
C ALA A 133 -15.52 12.23 -11.55
N ALA A 134 -15.01 12.70 -12.70
CA ALA A 134 -14.06 13.80 -12.77
C ALA A 134 -14.61 15.08 -12.13
N ARG A 135 -15.83 15.50 -12.47
CA ARG A 135 -16.47 16.69 -11.86
C ARG A 135 -16.63 16.56 -10.36
N GLN A 136 -16.99 15.38 -9.87
CA GLN A 136 -17.13 15.12 -8.44
C GLN A 136 -15.77 15.15 -7.73
N LEU A 137 -14.74 14.51 -8.30
CA LEU A 137 -13.36 14.54 -7.78
C LEU A 137 -12.77 15.95 -7.74
N GLN A 138 -13.15 16.83 -8.68
CA GLN A 138 -12.70 18.22 -8.67
C GLN A 138 -13.12 18.97 -7.40
N ALA A 139 -14.20 18.58 -6.71
CA ALA A 139 -14.63 19.17 -5.44
C ALA A 139 -13.70 18.84 -4.25
N TYR A 140 -12.82 17.85 -4.42
CA TYR A 140 -11.87 17.41 -3.41
C TYR A 140 -10.51 18.08 -3.62
N ASP A 141 -9.89 18.41 -2.50
CA ASP A 141 -8.51 18.88 -2.42
C ASP A 141 -7.54 17.78 -1.94
N ALA A 142 -8.10 16.61 -1.66
CA ALA A 142 -7.41 15.40 -1.27
C ALA A 142 -6.32 15.04 -2.29
N PRO A 143 -5.12 14.62 -1.83
CA PRO A 143 -4.06 14.20 -2.74
C PRO A 143 -4.46 13.00 -3.60
N LEU A 144 -5.16 12.02 -3.03
CA LEU A 144 -5.69 10.88 -3.77
C LEU A 144 -6.65 11.29 -4.90
N ALA A 145 -7.59 12.21 -4.64
CA ALA A 145 -8.47 12.74 -5.68
C ALA A 145 -7.69 13.48 -6.78
N SER A 146 -6.61 14.16 -6.39
CA SER A 146 -5.72 14.84 -7.33
C SER A 146 -4.93 13.85 -8.21
N ALA A 147 -4.45 12.73 -7.65
CA ALA A 147 -3.84 11.65 -8.40
C ALA A 147 -4.83 10.99 -9.39
N TRP A 148 -6.09 10.79 -8.99
CA TRP A 148 -7.14 10.31 -9.89
C TRP A 148 -7.45 11.28 -11.03
N LEU A 149 -7.45 12.59 -10.81
CA LEU A 149 -7.64 13.56 -11.89
C LEU A 149 -6.49 13.52 -12.90
N ALA A 150 -5.24 13.35 -12.44
CA ALA A 150 -4.10 13.14 -13.34
C ALA A 150 -4.24 11.83 -14.15
N TYR A 151 -4.67 10.74 -13.50
CA TYR A 151 -5.00 9.48 -14.16
C TYR A 151 -6.09 9.64 -15.23
N LEU A 152 -7.19 10.32 -14.89
CA LEU A 152 -8.33 10.51 -15.80
C LEU A 152 -7.92 11.30 -17.05
N HIS A 153 -7.12 12.35 -16.90
CA HIS A 153 -6.56 13.05 -18.06
C HIS A 153 -5.71 12.12 -18.95
N ARG A 154 -4.82 11.33 -18.33
CA ARG A 154 -3.82 10.54 -19.05
C ARG A 154 -4.41 9.31 -19.75
N PHE A 155 -5.37 8.64 -19.13
CA PHE A 155 -5.85 7.32 -19.55
C PHE A 155 -7.33 7.30 -19.94
N VAL A 156 -8.10 8.34 -19.62
CA VAL A 156 -9.56 8.38 -19.87
C VAL A 156 -9.97 9.72 -20.50
N PRO A 157 -9.65 9.98 -21.79
CA PRO A 157 -9.94 11.27 -22.43
C PRO A 157 -11.41 11.72 -22.31
N ALA A 158 -12.35 10.75 -22.30
CA ALA A 158 -13.79 11.00 -22.10
C ALA A 158 -14.14 11.62 -20.73
N ALA A 159 -13.20 11.66 -19.78
CA ALA A 159 -13.38 12.31 -18.50
C ALA A 159 -13.34 13.85 -18.58
N GLY A 160 -12.79 14.42 -19.67
CA GLY A 160 -12.76 15.88 -19.88
C GLY A 160 -11.89 16.65 -18.89
N VAL A 161 -10.84 16.02 -18.35
CA VAL A 161 -9.86 16.70 -17.49
C VAL A 161 -8.82 17.38 -18.37
N GLU A 162 -8.72 18.70 -18.28
CA GLU A 162 -7.76 19.50 -19.05
C GLU A 162 -6.31 19.29 -18.63
N ALA A 163 -5.37 19.41 -19.57
CA ALA A 163 -3.94 19.18 -19.31
C ALA A 163 -3.37 20.06 -18.20
N ALA A 164 -3.70 21.37 -18.21
CA ALA A 164 -3.25 22.30 -17.17
C ALA A 164 -3.79 21.92 -15.78
N GLN A 165 -5.04 21.46 -15.71
CA GLN A 165 -5.63 20.96 -14.47
C GLN A 165 -4.93 19.67 -14.02
N ALA A 166 -4.69 18.72 -14.92
CA ALA A 166 -3.99 17.47 -14.61
C ALA A 166 -2.58 17.72 -14.06
N THR A 167 -1.81 18.63 -14.69
CA THR A 167 -0.48 19.03 -14.20
C THR A 167 -0.54 19.63 -12.80
N ALA A 168 -1.43 20.60 -12.56
CA ALA A 168 -1.56 21.20 -11.22
C ALA A 168 -1.97 20.16 -10.15
N ARG A 169 -2.82 19.19 -10.52
CA ARG A 169 -3.26 18.11 -9.62
C ARG A 169 -2.15 17.11 -9.33
N PHE A 170 -1.37 16.72 -10.33
CA PHE A 170 -0.18 15.88 -10.14
C PHE A 170 0.79 16.53 -9.17
N GLU A 171 1.20 17.78 -9.42
CA GLU A 171 2.16 18.51 -8.58
C GLU A 171 1.67 18.65 -7.13
N ARG A 172 0.38 18.94 -6.94
CA ARG A 172 -0.23 18.99 -5.60
C ARG A 172 -0.12 17.66 -4.87
N ALA A 173 -0.45 16.55 -5.55
CA ALA A 173 -0.38 15.22 -4.98
C ALA A 173 1.06 14.78 -4.71
N HIS A 174 2.00 15.10 -5.60
CA HIS A 174 3.42 14.80 -5.43
C HIS A 174 4.04 15.60 -4.28
N MET A 175 3.74 16.89 -4.17
CA MET A 175 4.20 17.74 -3.06
C MET A 175 3.60 17.33 -1.71
N ALA A 176 2.34 16.88 -1.70
CA ALA A 176 1.75 16.28 -0.51
C ALA A 176 2.45 14.96 -0.15
N LEU A 177 2.81 14.15 -1.15
CA LEU A 177 3.49 12.87 -0.95
C LEU A 177 4.88 13.11 -0.36
N ARG A 178 5.63 14.11 -0.84
CA ARG A 178 6.95 14.49 -0.27
C ARG A 178 6.92 14.77 1.23
N ARG A 179 5.78 15.24 1.78
CA ARG A 179 5.64 15.56 3.21
C ARG A 179 5.37 14.32 4.07
N VAL A 180 4.71 13.32 3.50
CA VAL A 180 4.31 12.10 4.24
C VAL A 180 5.21 10.90 3.93
N ASP A 181 5.86 10.89 2.76
CA ASP A 181 6.75 9.85 2.27
C ASP A 181 7.73 10.42 1.21
N ALA A 182 8.81 11.05 1.70
CA ALA A 182 9.81 11.67 0.84
C ALA A 182 10.53 10.67 -0.09
N PHE A 183 10.70 9.42 0.34
CA PHE A 183 11.34 8.37 -0.46
C PHE A 183 10.45 7.91 -1.62
N ALA A 184 9.17 7.64 -1.37
CA ALA A 184 8.25 7.32 -2.46
C ALA A 184 8.16 8.48 -3.47
N ALA A 185 8.11 9.71 -2.98
CA ALA A 185 8.08 10.88 -3.84
C ALA A 185 9.36 11.07 -4.67
N SER A 186 10.53 10.69 -4.16
CA SER A 186 11.79 10.81 -4.92
C SER A 186 11.84 9.90 -6.14
N LEU A 187 11.09 8.79 -6.15
CA LEU A 187 10.96 7.92 -7.34
C LEU A 187 10.25 8.60 -8.53
N LEU A 188 9.67 9.78 -8.32
CA LEU A 188 9.00 10.57 -9.37
C LEU A 188 9.84 11.76 -9.85
N ASP A 189 11.01 12.01 -9.24
CA ASP A 189 11.78 13.25 -9.43
C ASP A 189 12.67 13.26 -10.69
N ASP A 190 12.83 12.12 -11.37
CA ASP A 190 13.74 12.00 -12.51
C ASP A 190 13.31 12.88 -13.71
N ALA A 191 14.12 13.88 -14.08
CA ALA A 191 13.73 14.92 -15.05
C ALA A 191 13.74 14.52 -16.54
N ALA A 192 13.99 13.25 -16.88
CA ALA A 192 14.42 12.85 -18.22
C ALA A 192 13.35 12.92 -19.35
N ALA A 193 12.11 13.38 -19.10
CA ALA A 193 11.03 13.30 -20.10
C ALA A 193 10.01 14.46 -20.11
N GLY A 194 10.35 15.63 -19.57
CA GLY A 194 9.39 16.75 -19.49
C GLY A 194 8.45 16.67 -18.28
N PRO A 195 7.26 17.31 -18.30
CA PRO A 195 6.40 17.41 -17.13
C PRO A 195 5.95 16.04 -16.61
N ASN A 196 6.16 15.76 -15.33
CA ASN A 196 5.83 14.47 -14.70
C ASN A 196 4.39 14.02 -14.94
N ALA A 197 3.44 14.96 -15.00
CA ALA A 197 2.03 14.70 -15.25
C ALA A 197 1.73 14.13 -16.66
N GLN A 198 2.67 14.21 -17.61
CA GLN A 198 2.52 13.69 -18.96
C GLN A 198 3.14 12.29 -19.13
N ASP A 199 3.99 11.88 -18.18
CA ASP A 199 4.60 10.55 -18.18
C ASP A 199 3.58 9.52 -17.62
N PRO A 200 3.13 8.55 -18.45
CA PRO A 200 2.14 7.56 -18.03
C PRO A 200 2.61 6.72 -16.84
N LYS A 201 3.90 6.40 -16.77
CA LYS A 201 4.47 5.60 -15.68
C LYS A 201 4.40 6.38 -14.37
N LYS A 202 4.80 7.66 -14.39
CA LYS A 202 4.75 8.52 -13.19
C LYS A 202 3.33 8.78 -12.70
N VAL A 203 2.37 8.96 -13.60
CA VAL A 203 0.95 9.12 -13.23
C VAL A 203 0.43 7.87 -12.51
N LEU A 204 0.74 6.67 -13.02
CA LEU A 204 0.33 5.42 -12.38
C LEU A 204 1.06 5.18 -11.05
N MET A 205 2.36 5.47 -10.97
CA MET A 205 3.13 5.37 -9.74
C MET A 205 2.61 6.33 -8.66
N LEU A 206 2.33 7.59 -9.00
CA LEU A 206 1.74 8.54 -8.07
C LEU A 206 0.36 8.07 -7.58
N LEU A 207 -0.48 7.56 -8.49
CA LEU A 207 -1.78 7.01 -8.14
C LEU A 207 -1.63 5.84 -7.16
N ARG A 208 -0.73 4.89 -7.44
CA ARG A 208 -0.43 3.80 -6.53
C ARG A 208 0.02 4.29 -5.16
N MET A 209 1.02 5.18 -5.11
CA MET A 209 1.59 5.65 -3.84
C MET A 209 0.53 6.28 -2.93
N TRP A 210 -0.49 6.92 -3.52
CA TRP A 210 -1.64 7.45 -2.78
C TRP A 210 -2.68 6.40 -2.40
N ILE A 211 -2.86 5.33 -3.18
CA ILE A 211 -3.70 4.20 -2.78
C ILE A 211 -3.07 3.46 -1.60
N GLU A 212 -1.74 3.27 -1.60
CA GLU A 212 -0.97 2.63 -0.51
C GLU A 212 -1.01 3.39 0.81
N GLN A 213 -1.34 4.69 0.81
CA GLN A 213 -1.45 5.47 2.05
C GLN A 213 -2.64 5.03 2.91
N ASP A 214 -3.65 4.38 2.32
CA ASP A 214 -4.75 3.82 3.11
C ASP A 214 -4.31 2.52 3.80
N ARG A 215 -3.81 2.67 5.01
CA ARG A 215 -3.37 1.54 5.86
C ARG A 215 -4.51 0.91 6.67
N SER A 216 -5.75 1.33 6.47
CA SER A 216 -6.89 0.76 7.22
C SER A 216 -7.15 -0.70 6.86
N GLY A 217 -6.70 -1.15 5.68
CA GLY A 217 -6.99 -2.49 5.15
C GLY A 217 -8.47 -2.71 4.79
N THR A 218 -9.32 -1.71 4.97
CA THR A 218 -10.78 -1.80 4.76
C THR A 218 -11.24 -1.18 3.43
N ARG A 219 -10.31 -0.54 2.71
CA ARG A 219 -10.63 0.13 1.46
C ARG A 219 -10.98 -0.89 0.39
N GLY A 220 -12.15 -0.71 -0.22
CA GLY A 220 -12.54 -1.52 -1.35
C GLY A 220 -11.52 -1.39 -2.49
N TYR A 221 -11.32 -2.49 -3.22
CA TYR A 221 -10.54 -2.64 -4.44
C TYR A 221 -11.13 -1.82 -5.63
N VAL A 222 -11.47 -0.55 -5.41
CA VAL A 222 -12.18 0.32 -6.38
C VAL A 222 -11.30 0.74 -7.56
N HIS A 223 -9.98 0.61 -7.44
CA HIS A 223 -9.02 0.90 -8.51
C HIS A 223 -8.81 -0.26 -9.48
N CYS A 224 -9.33 -1.46 -9.21
CA CYS A 224 -8.93 -2.66 -9.97
C CYS A 224 -9.30 -2.63 -11.45
N PHE A 225 -10.27 -1.81 -11.84
CA PHE A 225 -10.56 -1.60 -13.26
C PHE A 225 -9.34 -1.06 -14.04
N VAL A 226 -8.41 -0.37 -13.37
CA VAL A 226 -7.20 0.21 -13.98
C VAL A 226 -6.38 -0.86 -14.69
N PHE A 227 -6.27 -2.07 -14.12
CA PHE A 227 -5.50 -3.16 -14.72
C PHE A 227 -6.05 -3.62 -16.06
N ALA A 228 -7.38 -3.76 -16.16
CA ALA A 228 -8.05 -4.12 -17.42
C ALA A 228 -8.04 -2.96 -18.43
N ALA A 229 -8.20 -1.71 -17.95
CA ALA A 229 -8.30 -0.53 -18.79
C ALA A 229 -6.95 -0.08 -19.38
N VAL A 230 -5.85 -0.24 -18.63
CA VAL A 230 -4.51 0.26 -19.00
C VAL A 230 -3.58 -0.85 -19.47
N GLY A 231 -3.71 -2.07 -18.96
CA GLY A 231 -2.86 -3.20 -19.33
C GLY A 231 -1.47 -3.14 -18.68
N GLU A 232 -0.43 -3.56 -19.40
CA GLU A 232 0.92 -3.79 -18.86
C GLU A 232 1.50 -2.63 -18.03
N PRO A 233 1.38 -1.35 -18.43
CA PRO A 233 1.89 -0.24 -17.62
C PRO A 233 1.30 -0.17 -16.21
N ALA A 234 0.03 -0.61 -16.02
CA ALA A 234 -0.57 -0.67 -14.70
C ALA A 234 0.00 -1.83 -13.87
N TYR A 235 0.25 -2.99 -14.47
CA TYR A 235 0.87 -4.13 -13.78
C TYR A 235 2.29 -3.80 -13.32
N GLU A 236 3.08 -3.12 -14.15
CA GLU A 236 4.42 -2.65 -13.78
C GLU A 236 4.36 -1.61 -12.66
N ALA A 237 3.51 -0.59 -12.81
CA ALA A 237 3.41 0.48 -11.83
C ALA A 237 2.90 -0.03 -10.47
N PHE A 238 2.00 -1.02 -10.46
CA PHE A 238 1.36 -1.53 -9.23
C PHE A 238 2.05 -2.74 -8.60
N GLY A 239 3.03 -3.34 -9.28
CA GLY A 239 3.77 -4.51 -8.83
C GLY A 239 4.94 -4.22 -7.89
N PRO A 240 6.05 -4.95 -7.99
CA PRO A 240 7.24 -4.65 -7.19
C PRO A 240 7.82 -3.28 -7.55
N LEU A 241 8.11 -2.45 -6.54
CA LEU A 241 8.61 -1.08 -6.74
C LEU A 241 9.79 -0.73 -5.83
N TYR A 242 9.75 -1.12 -4.56
CA TYR A 242 10.68 -0.60 -3.56
C TYR A 242 11.86 -1.55 -3.27
N GLY A 243 11.71 -2.84 -3.58
CA GLY A 243 12.69 -3.87 -3.18
C GLY A 243 12.76 -4.05 -1.67
N SER A 244 11.64 -3.89 -0.95
CA SER A 244 11.63 -3.92 0.53
C SER A 244 10.29 -4.38 1.10
N THR A 245 10.16 -4.40 2.43
CA THR A 245 8.89 -4.66 3.13
C THR A 245 7.73 -3.77 2.68
N ARG A 246 8.01 -2.63 2.05
CA ARG A 246 6.98 -1.75 1.49
C ARG A 246 6.19 -2.42 0.36
N ASP A 247 6.79 -3.33 -0.39
CA ASP A 247 6.11 -4.07 -1.47
C ASP A 247 5.04 -5.04 -0.93
N ALA A 248 5.05 -5.35 0.38
CA ALA A 248 3.96 -6.09 1.03
C ALA A 248 2.62 -5.33 1.03
N PHE A 249 2.67 -4.02 0.83
CA PHE A 249 1.49 -3.14 0.75
C PHE A 249 1.16 -2.74 -0.70
N ALA A 250 1.78 -3.38 -1.69
CA ALA A 250 1.46 -3.14 -3.09
C ALA A 250 -0.05 -3.33 -3.30
N PRO A 251 -0.78 -2.35 -3.87
CA PRO A 251 -2.23 -2.41 -4.00
C PRO A 251 -2.60 -3.24 -5.25
N VAL A 252 -2.04 -4.44 -5.35
CA VAL A 252 -2.39 -5.43 -6.37
C VAL A 252 -3.70 -6.07 -5.95
N CYS A 253 -4.67 -6.08 -6.86
CA CYS A 253 -5.99 -6.62 -6.58
C CYS A 253 -6.00 -8.14 -6.50
N GLU A 254 -6.97 -8.68 -5.77
CA GLU A 254 -7.22 -10.12 -5.80
C GLU A 254 -7.62 -10.58 -7.21
N PRO A 255 -7.05 -11.69 -7.70
CA PRO A 255 -7.36 -12.21 -9.03
C PRO A 255 -8.81 -12.73 -9.09
N PRO A 256 -9.68 -12.19 -9.98
CA PRO A 256 -11.06 -12.64 -10.08
C PRO A 256 -11.18 -14.03 -10.74
N GLY A 257 -12.31 -14.70 -10.50
CA GLY A 257 -12.69 -15.92 -11.20
C GLY A 257 -11.97 -17.20 -10.76
N GLY A 258 -11.15 -17.16 -9.70
CA GLY A 258 -10.70 -18.36 -8.98
C GLY A 258 -9.78 -19.29 -9.77
N LEU A 259 -9.01 -18.78 -10.75
CA LEU A 259 -8.05 -19.59 -11.53
C LEU A 259 -7.09 -20.37 -10.62
N PHE A 260 -6.45 -19.68 -9.67
CA PHE A 260 -5.47 -20.27 -8.76
C PHE A 260 -6.11 -21.06 -7.59
N ALA A 261 -7.44 -21.08 -7.50
CA ALA A 261 -8.18 -21.90 -6.55
C ALA A 261 -8.53 -23.31 -7.10
N LEU A 262 -8.22 -23.57 -8.38
CA LEU A 262 -8.38 -24.91 -8.96
C LEU A 262 -7.47 -25.91 -8.24
N ALA A 263 -7.95 -27.15 -8.07
CA ALA A 263 -7.22 -28.18 -7.33
C ALA A 263 -5.82 -28.46 -7.87
N SER A 264 -5.64 -28.40 -9.20
CA SER A 264 -4.32 -28.60 -9.84
C SER A 264 -3.35 -27.45 -9.54
N TRP A 265 -3.82 -26.21 -9.44
CA TRP A 265 -3.01 -25.07 -8.99
C TRP A 265 -2.65 -25.18 -7.51
N ALA A 266 -3.60 -25.56 -6.65
CA ALA A 266 -3.33 -25.77 -5.22
C ALA A 266 -2.29 -26.88 -4.97
N GLN A 267 -2.34 -27.97 -5.74
CA GLN A 267 -1.34 -29.03 -5.69
C GLN A 267 0.03 -28.57 -6.20
N LEU A 268 0.06 -27.76 -7.27
CA LEU A 268 1.30 -27.19 -7.78
C LEU A 268 1.95 -26.25 -6.76
N ASP A 269 1.18 -25.34 -6.15
CA ASP A 269 1.65 -24.42 -5.10
C ASP A 269 2.25 -25.19 -3.91
N LYS A 270 1.56 -26.24 -3.45
CA LYS A 270 2.07 -27.14 -2.41
C LYS A 270 3.42 -27.78 -2.77
N GLY A 271 3.65 -28.10 -4.05
CA GLY A 271 4.92 -28.65 -4.52
C GLY A 271 6.11 -27.69 -4.45
N PHE A 272 5.85 -26.37 -4.35
CA PHE A 272 6.87 -25.32 -4.20
C PHE A 272 7.01 -24.83 -2.75
N GLU A 273 6.09 -25.19 -1.83
CA GLU A 273 6.12 -24.75 -0.42
C GLU A 273 7.49 -24.97 0.26
N PRO A 274 8.15 -26.16 0.17
CA PRO A 274 9.45 -26.36 0.83
C PRO A 274 10.53 -25.40 0.33
N LEU A 275 10.60 -25.20 -1.00
CA LEU A 275 11.54 -24.28 -1.65
C LEU A 275 11.34 -22.86 -1.13
N ILE A 276 10.09 -22.38 -1.18
CA ILE A 276 9.76 -21.01 -0.77
C ILE A 276 9.99 -20.81 0.73
N GLU A 277 9.68 -21.80 1.58
CA GLU A 277 9.93 -21.70 3.02
C GLU A 277 11.42 -21.64 3.35
N ALA A 278 12.22 -22.51 2.73
CA ALA A 278 13.67 -22.58 2.94
C ALA A 278 14.34 -21.25 2.58
N LEU A 279 14.05 -20.73 1.39
CA LEU A 279 14.66 -19.51 0.86
C LEU A 279 14.07 -18.23 1.48
N GLY A 280 12.79 -18.24 1.82
CA GLY A 280 12.10 -17.11 2.44
C GLY A 280 12.69 -16.70 3.79
N LYS A 281 13.33 -17.64 4.50
CA LYS A 281 14.08 -17.38 5.74
C LYS A 281 15.35 -16.56 5.51
N GLN A 282 15.97 -16.71 4.34
CA GLN A 282 17.23 -16.07 3.99
C GLN A 282 17.03 -14.78 3.17
N ALA A 283 15.91 -14.66 2.45
CA ALA A 283 15.61 -13.56 1.54
C ALA A 283 15.29 -12.20 2.21
N GLY A 284 15.37 -12.08 3.54
CA GLY A 284 15.19 -10.81 4.25
C GLY A 284 13.94 -10.03 3.83
N THR A 285 14.10 -8.73 3.55
CA THR A 285 13.01 -7.85 3.11
C THR A 285 12.81 -7.83 1.59
N ILE A 286 13.74 -8.35 0.79
CA ILE A 286 13.60 -8.35 -0.67
C ILE A 286 12.50 -9.31 -1.14
N ARG A 287 12.18 -10.34 -0.35
CA ARG A 287 11.11 -11.32 -0.66
C ARG A 287 9.74 -10.69 -0.95
N TYR A 288 9.43 -9.54 -0.34
CA TYR A 288 8.16 -8.86 -0.55
C TYR A 288 8.03 -8.29 -1.97
N SER A 289 9.17 -7.97 -2.62
CA SER A 289 9.22 -7.66 -4.04
C SER A 289 8.74 -8.86 -4.87
N SER A 290 9.26 -10.06 -4.61
CA SER A 290 8.82 -11.28 -5.30
C SER A 290 7.35 -11.60 -5.05
N TYR A 291 6.85 -11.39 -3.83
CA TYR A 291 5.43 -11.63 -3.51
C TYR A 291 4.49 -10.65 -4.25
N ALA A 292 4.91 -9.39 -4.41
CA ALA A 292 4.20 -8.43 -5.24
C ALA A 292 4.22 -8.86 -6.73
N GLU A 293 5.33 -9.38 -7.23
CA GLU A 293 5.42 -9.92 -8.59
C GLU A 293 4.48 -11.11 -8.79
N TRP A 294 4.45 -12.05 -7.85
CA TRP A 294 3.55 -13.21 -7.91
C TRP A 294 2.09 -12.80 -7.92
N SER A 295 1.74 -11.78 -7.12
CA SER A 295 0.40 -11.20 -7.10
C SER A 295 0.06 -10.57 -8.45
N VAL A 296 1.01 -9.86 -9.08
CA VAL A 296 0.84 -9.30 -10.43
C VAL A 296 0.65 -10.39 -11.48
N ILE A 297 1.44 -11.46 -11.44
CA ILE A 297 1.30 -12.61 -12.33
C ILE A 297 -0.11 -13.19 -12.21
N ALA A 298 -0.58 -13.42 -10.99
CA ALA A 298 -1.90 -13.97 -10.76
C ALA A 298 -3.02 -13.04 -11.26
N LEU A 299 -2.93 -11.75 -10.94
CA LEU A 299 -3.92 -10.77 -11.38
C LEU A 299 -3.92 -10.59 -12.91
N ARG A 300 -2.74 -10.56 -13.55
CA ARG A 300 -2.61 -10.46 -15.01
C ARG A 300 -3.24 -11.66 -15.70
N ALA A 301 -2.99 -12.88 -15.20
CA ALA A 301 -3.59 -14.10 -15.73
C ALA A 301 -5.12 -14.08 -15.62
N ALA A 302 -5.64 -13.54 -14.51
CA ALA A 302 -7.07 -13.48 -14.26
C ALA A 302 -7.79 -12.33 -14.97
N VAL A 303 -7.13 -11.20 -15.25
CA VAL A 303 -7.77 -9.99 -15.80
C VAL A 303 -7.45 -9.79 -17.27
N SER A 304 -6.17 -9.92 -17.64
CA SER A 304 -5.66 -9.60 -18.98
C SER A 304 -4.80 -10.75 -19.55
N PRO A 305 -5.33 -11.98 -19.64
CA PRO A 305 -4.55 -13.18 -19.96
C PRO A 305 -3.84 -13.11 -21.33
N LEU A 306 -4.41 -12.39 -22.30
CA LEU A 306 -3.80 -12.25 -23.63
C LEU A 306 -2.49 -11.44 -23.63
N LEU A 307 -2.22 -10.65 -22.58
CA LEU A 307 -0.95 -9.93 -22.46
C LEU A 307 0.23 -10.89 -22.42
N TYR A 308 0.06 -12.11 -21.88
CA TYR A 308 1.13 -13.12 -21.86
C TYR A 308 1.62 -13.56 -23.25
N LEU A 309 0.88 -13.25 -24.32
CA LEU A 309 1.35 -13.51 -25.68
C LEU A 309 2.20 -12.38 -26.26
N GLN A 310 2.33 -11.24 -25.56
CA GLN A 310 3.18 -10.13 -26.00
C GLN A 310 4.66 -10.52 -25.93
N PRO A 311 5.50 -10.04 -26.87
CA PRO A 311 6.92 -10.41 -26.93
C PRO A 311 7.67 -10.19 -25.62
N ALA A 312 7.50 -9.02 -24.98
CA ALA A 312 8.21 -8.68 -23.74
C ALA A 312 7.88 -9.65 -22.59
N LEU A 313 6.62 -10.09 -22.47
CA LEU A 313 6.23 -11.03 -21.42
C LEU A 313 6.64 -12.48 -21.74
N ARG A 314 6.64 -12.86 -23.02
CA ARG A 314 7.20 -14.15 -23.44
C ARG A 314 8.70 -14.23 -23.20
N GLU A 315 9.42 -13.15 -23.48
CA GLU A 315 10.86 -13.08 -23.21
C GLU A 315 11.14 -13.13 -21.70
N ARG A 316 10.35 -12.41 -20.89
CA ARG A 316 10.52 -12.36 -19.43
C ARG A 316 10.31 -13.71 -18.74
N TYR A 317 9.31 -14.48 -19.18
CA TYR A 317 8.87 -15.68 -18.48
C TYR A 317 9.16 -16.99 -19.25
N GLY A 318 9.87 -16.90 -20.38
CA GLY A 318 10.32 -18.06 -21.15
C GLY A 318 9.21 -18.98 -21.65
N ASP A 319 9.65 -20.15 -22.12
CA ASP A 319 8.80 -21.27 -22.53
C ASP A 319 8.77 -22.35 -21.41
N ASP A 320 8.55 -23.62 -21.76
CA ASP A 320 8.21 -24.70 -20.84
C ASP A 320 9.11 -24.79 -19.58
N PRO A 321 8.58 -24.55 -18.35
CA PRO A 321 9.36 -24.58 -17.12
C PRO A 321 9.83 -25.98 -16.71
N ASP A 322 9.42 -27.05 -17.40
CA ASP A 322 9.80 -28.43 -17.06
C ASP A 322 11.33 -28.62 -17.02
N GLN A 323 12.04 -28.03 -17.99
CA GLN A 323 13.49 -28.09 -18.04
C GLN A 323 14.14 -27.29 -16.91
N ALA A 324 13.58 -26.13 -16.56
CA ALA A 324 14.08 -25.30 -15.47
C ALA A 324 13.93 -26.02 -14.11
N ILE A 325 12.80 -26.69 -13.85
CA ILE A 325 12.63 -27.51 -12.64
C ILE A 325 13.60 -28.70 -12.64
N ALA A 326 13.79 -29.36 -13.79
CA ALA A 326 14.72 -30.48 -13.92
C ALA A 326 16.18 -30.08 -13.68
N ALA A 327 16.57 -28.90 -14.17
CA ALA A 327 17.92 -28.35 -14.07
C ALA A 327 18.19 -27.60 -12.74
N TRP A 328 17.21 -27.57 -11.83
CA TRP A 328 17.39 -26.94 -10.52
C TRP A 328 18.49 -27.64 -9.72
N HIS A 329 19.43 -26.85 -9.22
CA HIS A 329 20.72 -27.30 -8.67
C HIS A 329 21.02 -26.76 -7.26
N GLY A 330 20.01 -26.26 -6.53
CA GLY A 330 20.14 -25.87 -5.12
C GLY A 330 20.25 -27.06 -4.15
N GLU A 331 20.29 -26.78 -2.85
CA GLU A 331 20.44 -27.82 -1.82
C GLU A 331 19.22 -28.74 -1.78
N GLN A 332 19.41 -30.06 -1.77
CA GLN A 332 18.28 -31.00 -1.74
C GLN A 332 17.38 -30.85 -0.50
N SER A 333 17.91 -30.29 0.59
CA SER A 333 17.17 -29.90 1.79
C SER A 333 16.18 -28.75 1.53
N ASP A 334 16.49 -27.85 0.61
CA ASP A 334 15.64 -26.69 0.30
C ASP A 334 14.48 -27.10 -0.62
N TRP A 335 14.73 -27.99 -1.58
CA TRP A 335 13.68 -28.52 -2.45
C TRP A 335 13.88 -30.00 -2.79
N PRO A 336 13.21 -30.90 -2.05
CA PRO A 336 13.38 -32.34 -2.22
C PRO A 336 13.09 -32.80 -3.66
N ALA A 337 13.90 -33.76 -4.15
CA ALA A 337 13.72 -34.33 -5.49
C ALA A 337 12.33 -34.95 -5.72
N ALA A 338 11.70 -35.48 -4.66
CA ALA A 338 10.33 -36.00 -4.72
C ALA A 338 9.31 -34.90 -5.03
N ASP A 339 9.43 -33.74 -4.38
CA ASP A 339 8.53 -32.60 -4.59
C ASP A 339 8.74 -31.98 -5.96
N ARG A 340 10.00 -31.85 -6.41
CA ARG A 340 10.33 -31.44 -7.78
C ARG A 340 9.70 -32.35 -8.82
N LYS A 341 9.81 -33.66 -8.63
CA LYS A 341 9.21 -34.66 -9.53
C LYS A 341 7.68 -34.56 -9.53
N ALA A 342 7.06 -34.36 -8.37
CA ALA A 342 5.62 -34.18 -8.25
C ALA A 342 5.13 -32.90 -8.95
N ALA A 343 5.82 -31.78 -8.76
CA ALA A 343 5.51 -30.50 -9.41
C ALA A 343 5.59 -30.62 -10.94
N ARG A 344 6.65 -31.24 -11.48
CA ARG A 344 6.81 -31.49 -12.93
C ARG A 344 5.68 -32.34 -13.49
N ALA A 345 5.31 -33.41 -12.79
CA ALA A 345 4.23 -34.30 -13.22
C ALA A 345 2.86 -33.61 -13.30
N LEU A 346 2.65 -32.53 -12.53
CA LEU A 346 1.42 -31.74 -12.54
C LEU A 346 1.34 -30.76 -13.71
N LEU A 347 2.46 -30.29 -14.28
CA LEU A 347 2.46 -29.23 -15.31
C LEU A 347 1.49 -29.48 -16.47
N PRO A 348 1.40 -30.68 -17.08
CA PRO A 348 0.44 -30.93 -18.15
C PRO A 348 -1.02 -30.79 -17.70
N GLN A 349 -1.35 -31.20 -16.47
CA GLN A 349 -2.69 -31.07 -15.91
C GLN A 349 -3.03 -29.60 -15.62
N VAL A 350 -2.10 -28.85 -15.01
CA VAL A 350 -2.31 -27.41 -14.72
C VAL A 350 -2.52 -26.62 -16.01
N ARG A 351 -1.77 -26.91 -17.08
CA ARG A 351 -1.97 -26.28 -18.40
C ARG A 351 -3.35 -26.58 -18.97
N ARG A 352 -3.81 -27.84 -18.93
CA ARG A 352 -5.15 -28.23 -19.39
C ARG A 352 -6.26 -27.53 -18.61
N ASP A 353 -6.18 -27.52 -17.28
CA ASP A 353 -7.19 -26.90 -16.43
C ASP A 353 -7.22 -25.38 -16.60
N THR A 354 -6.06 -24.76 -16.76
CA THR A 354 -5.94 -23.32 -17.06
C THR A 354 -6.54 -23.00 -18.43
N ALA A 355 -6.26 -23.80 -19.47
CA ALA A 355 -6.86 -23.60 -20.79
C ALA A 355 -8.38 -23.77 -20.75
N ALA A 356 -8.89 -24.79 -20.05
CA ALA A 356 -10.33 -25.01 -19.86
C ALA A 356 -10.99 -23.84 -19.10
N TRP A 357 -10.33 -23.31 -18.07
CA TRP A 357 -10.78 -22.12 -17.35
C TRP A 357 -10.82 -20.88 -18.26
N LEU A 358 -9.79 -20.65 -19.08
CA LEU A 358 -9.73 -19.55 -20.04
C LEU A 358 -10.83 -19.63 -21.09
N VAL A 359 -11.14 -20.81 -21.62
CA VAL A 359 -12.28 -21.01 -22.53
C VAL A 359 -13.60 -20.66 -21.84
N ARG A 360 -13.79 -21.11 -20.60
CA ARG A 360 -15.05 -20.93 -19.86
C ARG A 360 -15.27 -19.50 -19.39
N GLU A 361 -14.30 -18.94 -18.66
CA GLU A 361 -14.40 -17.65 -17.98
C GLU A 361 -14.03 -16.46 -18.88
N LYS A 362 -13.11 -16.67 -19.83
CA LYS A 362 -12.59 -15.61 -20.71
C LYS A 362 -13.06 -15.73 -22.15
N ARG A 363 -13.83 -16.78 -22.47
CA ARG A 363 -14.39 -17.03 -23.80
C ARG A 363 -13.32 -17.06 -24.90
N LEU A 364 -12.10 -17.46 -24.55
CA LEU A 364 -11.02 -17.58 -25.52
C LEU A 364 -11.25 -18.80 -26.43
N PRO A 365 -10.86 -18.72 -27.72
CA PRO A 365 -10.79 -19.89 -28.58
C PRO A 365 -9.85 -20.95 -27.98
N ALA A 366 -10.21 -22.23 -28.07
CA ALA A 366 -9.47 -23.33 -27.42
C ALA A 366 -7.95 -23.31 -27.70
N ARG A 367 -7.56 -23.17 -28.97
CA ARG A 367 -6.13 -23.09 -29.35
C ARG A 367 -5.40 -21.89 -28.72
N GLN A 368 -6.07 -20.75 -28.63
CA GLN A 368 -5.48 -19.56 -28.01
C GLN A 368 -5.40 -19.73 -26.49
N ALA A 369 -6.42 -20.33 -25.88
CA ALA A 369 -6.42 -20.66 -24.46
C ALA A 369 -5.27 -21.61 -24.09
N GLU A 370 -4.97 -22.61 -24.93
CA GLU A 370 -3.81 -23.50 -24.74
C GLU A 370 -2.48 -22.74 -24.77
N GLN A 371 -2.29 -21.86 -25.76
CA GLN A 371 -1.08 -21.04 -25.87
C GLN A 371 -0.90 -20.12 -24.66
N VAL A 372 -1.98 -19.46 -24.24
CA VAL A 372 -1.97 -18.55 -23.09
C VAL A 372 -1.74 -19.31 -21.78
N ALA A 373 -2.38 -20.47 -21.62
CA ALA A 373 -2.20 -21.32 -20.44
C ALA A 373 -0.75 -21.77 -20.27
N ALA A 374 -0.07 -22.13 -21.38
CA ALA A 374 1.34 -22.52 -21.33
C ALA A 374 2.21 -21.40 -20.76
N VAL A 375 2.04 -20.15 -21.25
CA VAL A 375 2.84 -19.01 -20.79
C VAL A 375 2.48 -18.57 -19.36
N ILE A 376 1.20 -18.64 -18.97
CA ILE A 376 0.78 -18.36 -17.57
C ILE A 376 1.45 -19.34 -16.60
N VAL A 377 1.46 -20.64 -16.94
CA VAL A 377 2.12 -21.67 -16.12
C VAL A 377 3.63 -21.43 -16.06
N ALA A 378 4.28 -21.10 -17.18
CA ALA A 378 5.69 -20.74 -17.22
C ALA A 378 5.99 -19.55 -16.29
N ALA A 379 5.26 -18.44 -16.44
CA ALA A 379 5.43 -17.25 -15.62
C ALA A 379 5.29 -17.51 -14.12
N TRP A 380 4.29 -18.29 -13.72
CA TRP A 380 4.06 -18.60 -12.31
C TRP A 380 5.18 -19.48 -11.73
N VAL A 381 5.68 -20.45 -12.50
CA VAL A 381 6.74 -21.37 -12.07
C VAL A 381 8.08 -20.64 -12.04
N ASP A 382 8.42 -19.95 -13.11
CA ASP A 382 9.71 -19.27 -13.24
C ASP A 382 9.86 -18.16 -12.20
N ALA A 383 8.79 -17.44 -11.86
CA ALA A 383 8.84 -16.47 -10.78
C ALA A 383 9.14 -17.09 -9.39
N ARG A 384 8.83 -18.38 -9.19
CA ARG A 384 9.19 -19.12 -7.96
C ARG A 384 10.58 -19.73 -8.04
N LEU A 385 11.01 -20.16 -9.22
CA LEU A 385 12.39 -20.60 -9.43
C LEU A 385 13.39 -19.44 -9.31
N ASN A 386 13.03 -18.25 -9.81
CA ASN A 386 13.85 -17.04 -9.69
C ASN A 386 13.91 -16.51 -8.25
N PHE A 387 13.00 -16.92 -7.37
CA PHE A 387 13.12 -16.66 -5.94
C PHE A 387 14.26 -17.47 -5.29
N ALA A 388 14.71 -18.54 -5.98
CA ALA A 388 15.79 -19.43 -5.55
C ALA A 388 17.17 -19.06 -6.07
N ASN A 389 17.26 -18.08 -6.98
CA ASN A 389 18.50 -17.57 -7.57
C ASN A 389 18.74 -16.15 -7.07
#